data_AF-A0A520RWS4-F1
#
_entry.id   AF-A0A520RWS4-F1
#
_cell.length_a   1.000
_cell.length_b   1.000
_cell.length_c   1.000
_cell.angle_alpha   90.00
_cell.angle_beta   90.00
_cell.angle_gamma   90.00
#
_symmetry.space_group_name_H-M   'P 1'
#
loop_
_entity.id
_entity.type
_entity.pdbx_description
1 polymer ?
#
loop_
_entity_poly.entity_id
_entity_poly.type
_entity_poly.pdbx_seq_one_letter_code
_entity_poly.pdbx_strand_id
1 'polypeptide(L)'
;MSEEDSPYLRQHAHNPVNWLPWGEDAFSRASEEDKPIFLSIGYSTCHWCHVMERETFDNLEIAAFLNKHFVSIKLDREQRPDIDEIYMIGTQLMSGQGGWPMSNFLTF
;
A
#
# COMPACT_ATOMS: atom_id res chain seq x y z
N MET A 1 -7.84 -5.48 -8.36
CA MET A 1 -8.01 -5.62 -6.89
C MET A 1 -9.32 -6.28 -6.47
N SER A 2 -10.42 -6.15 -7.23
CA SER A 2 -11.67 -6.88 -6.97
C SER A 2 -11.56 -8.41 -7.13
N GLU A 3 -10.53 -8.89 -7.83
CA GLU A 3 -10.24 -10.31 -8.07
C GLU A 3 -9.27 -10.92 -7.05
N GLU A 4 -8.83 -10.16 -6.04
CA GLU A 4 -7.92 -10.66 -5.01
C GLU A 4 -8.66 -11.55 -4.00
N ASP A 5 -8.02 -12.65 -3.58
CA ASP A 5 -8.59 -13.56 -2.58
C ASP A 5 -8.69 -12.91 -1.20
N SER A 6 -7.81 -11.95 -0.89
CA SER A 6 -7.78 -11.24 0.40
C SER A 6 -9.06 -10.43 0.64
N PRO A 7 -9.79 -10.68 1.73
CA PRO A 7 -10.89 -9.81 2.16
C PRO A 7 -10.42 -8.37 2.42
N TYR A 8 -9.19 -8.19 2.90
CA TYR A 8 -8.60 -6.86 3.17
C TYR A 8 -8.35 -6.07 1.88
N LEU A 9 -7.79 -6.70 0.85
CA LEU A 9 -7.57 -6.03 -0.44
C LEU A 9 -8.89 -5.73 -1.16
N ARG A 10 -9.88 -6.63 -1.07
CA ARG A 10 -11.21 -6.39 -1.61
C ARG A 10 -11.93 -5.24 -0.92
N GLN A 11 -11.74 -5.08 0.39
CA GLN A 11 -12.24 -3.90 1.10
C GLN A 11 -11.68 -2.63 0.47
N HIS A 12 -10.40 -2.57 0.09
CA HIS A 12 -9.82 -1.38 -0.52
C HIS A 12 -10.11 -1.18 -2.03
N ALA A 13 -10.85 -2.10 -2.66
CA ALA A 13 -11.11 -2.04 -4.10
C ALA A 13 -12.07 -0.90 -4.51
N HIS A 14 -12.82 -0.33 -3.57
CA HIS A 14 -13.74 0.79 -3.82
C HIS A 14 -13.12 2.17 -3.57
N ASN A 15 -11.88 2.22 -3.05
CA ASN A 15 -11.21 3.47 -2.76
C ASN A 15 -10.89 4.22 -4.07
N PRO A 16 -10.91 5.56 -4.05
CA PRO A 16 -10.54 6.38 -5.21
C PRO A 16 -9.05 6.27 -5.59
N VAL A 17 -8.20 5.69 -4.74
CA VAL A 17 -6.80 5.39 -5.06
C VAL A 17 -6.72 4.19 -6.00
N ASN A 18 -5.93 4.31 -7.07
CA ASN A 18 -5.67 3.29 -8.07
C ASN A 18 -4.71 2.22 -7.54
N TRP A 19 -5.16 1.47 -6.54
CA TRP A 19 -4.38 0.43 -5.90
C TRP A 19 -4.10 -0.75 -6.84
N LEU A 20 -2.86 -1.22 -6.80
CA LEU A 20 -2.43 -2.48 -7.38
C LEU A 20 -2.02 -3.46 -6.28
N PRO A 21 -2.20 -4.77 -6.50
CA PRO A 21 -1.58 -5.77 -5.65
C PRO A 21 -0.05 -5.75 -5.83
N TRP A 22 0.66 -6.32 -4.87
CA TRP A 22 2.08 -6.54 -5.01
C TRP A 22 2.37 -7.58 -6.10
N GLY A 23 3.14 -7.20 -7.12
CA GLY A 23 3.51 -8.11 -8.21
C GLY A 23 4.23 -7.39 -9.35
N GLU A 24 4.71 -8.16 -10.33
CA GLU A 24 5.46 -7.65 -11.49
C GLU A 24 4.72 -6.54 -12.23
N ASP A 25 3.40 -6.65 -12.40
CA ASP A 25 2.59 -5.62 -13.08
C ASP A 25 2.71 -4.24 -12.42
N ALA A 26 2.76 -4.18 -11.09
CA ALA A 26 2.91 -2.92 -10.38
C ALA A 26 4.32 -2.32 -10.54
N PHE A 27 5.36 -3.15 -10.52
CA PHE A 27 6.74 -2.71 -10.73
C PHE A 27 6.99 -2.28 -12.17
N SER A 28 6.50 -3.06 -13.15
CA SER A 28 6.58 -2.73 -14.57
C SER A 28 5.90 -1.41 -14.85
N ARG A 29 4.68 -1.21 -14.33
CA ARG A 29 3.96 0.06 -14.47
C ARG A 29 4.72 1.24 -13.86
N ALA A 30 5.33 1.04 -12.68
CA ALA A 30 6.09 2.10 -12.03
C ALA A 30 7.32 2.51 -12.86
N SER A 31 8.00 1.53 -13.46
CA SER A 31 9.11 1.78 -14.38
C SER A 31 8.67 2.41 -15.71
N GLU A 32 7.56 1.97 -16.29
CA GLU A 32 7.03 2.50 -17.56
C GLU A 32 6.51 3.93 -17.42
N GLU A 33 5.88 4.24 -16.29
CA GLU A 33 5.35 5.58 -16.01
C GLU A 33 6.40 6.52 -15.38
N ASP A 34 7.61 6.03 -15.08
CA ASP A 34 8.67 6.75 -14.35
C ASP A 34 8.16 7.38 -13.04
N LYS A 35 7.40 6.59 -12.26
CA LYS A 35 6.77 7.03 -11.01
C LYS A 35 7.24 6.22 -9.82
N PRO A 36 7.60 6.85 -8.69
CA PRO A 36 7.91 6.12 -7.47
C PRO A 36 6.71 5.30 -6.99
N ILE A 37 6.99 4.26 -6.21
CA ILE A 37 5.97 3.38 -5.65
C ILE A 37 5.60 3.87 -4.25
N PHE A 38 4.30 3.97 -4.01
CA PHE A 38 3.75 4.12 -2.66
C PHE A 38 3.25 2.76 -2.17
N LEU A 39 4.00 2.12 -1.28
CA LEU A 39 3.66 0.82 -0.69
C LEU A 39 2.94 1.00 0.64
N SER A 40 1.68 0.55 0.73
CA SER A 40 0.88 0.55 1.95
C SER A 40 0.58 -0.87 2.44
N ILE A 41 1.25 -1.29 3.52
CA ILE A 41 1.11 -2.61 4.12
C ILE A 41 0.16 -2.54 5.32
N GLY A 42 -0.83 -3.43 5.35
CA GLY A 42 -1.78 -3.56 6.46
C GLY A 42 -2.37 -4.96 6.55
N TYR A 43 -3.37 -5.12 7.42
CA TYR A 43 -4.09 -6.37 7.63
C TYR A 43 -5.51 -6.08 8.16
N SER A 44 -6.40 -7.07 8.06
CA SER A 44 -7.85 -6.91 8.29
C SER A 44 -8.23 -6.39 9.68
N THR A 45 -7.50 -6.76 10.73
CA THR A 45 -7.81 -6.42 12.13
C THR A 45 -7.02 -5.21 12.67
N CYS A 46 -6.30 -4.51 11.80
CA CYS A 46 -5.51 -3.33 12.16
C CYS A 46 -6.37 -2.08 12.35
N HIS A 47 -6.54 -1.61 13.60
CA HIS A 47 -7.35 -0.42 13.89
C HIS A 47 -6.90 0.83 13.11
N TRP A 48 -5.60 1.12 13.13
CA TRP A 48 -5.04 2.30 12.45
C TRP A 48 -5.07 2.21 10.93
N CYS A 49 -5.16 1.00 10.37
CA CYS A 49 -5.31 0.80 8.94
C CYS A 49 -6.70 1.25 8.48
N HIS A 50 -7.74 0.96 9.27
CA HIS A 50 -9.11 1.45 9.03
C HIS A 50 -9.23 2.98 9.20
N VAL A 51 -8.51 3.56 10.18
CA VAL A 51 -8.45 5.02 10.34
C VAL A 51 -7.80 5.67 9.12
N MET A 52 -6.64 5.16 8.70
CA MET A 52 -5.93 5.68 7.52
C MET A 52 -6.74 5.53 6.24
N GLU A 53 -7.45 4.42 6.06
CA GLU A 53 -8.39 4.23 4.95
C GLU A 53 -9.41 5.38 4.89
N ARG A 54 -10.17 5.56 5.97
CA ARG A 54 -11.28 6.51 6.03
C ARG A 54 -10.84 7.96 5.89
N GLU A 55 -9.72 8.33 6.52
CA GLU A 55 -9.29 9.73 6.59
C GLU A 55 -8.42 10.13 5.40
N THR A 56 -7.69 9.18 4.81
CA THR A 56 -6.71 9.45 3.76
C THR A 56 -7.10 8.86 2.42
N PHE A 57 -7.36 7.55 2.36
CA PHE A 57 -7.51 6.86 1.07
C PHE A 57 -8.90 7.01 0.44
N ASP A 58 -9.91 7.40 1.21
CA ASP A 58 -11.25 7.76 0.71
C ASP A 58 -11.39 9.24 0.32
N ASN A 59 -10.39 10.06 0.67
CA ASN A 59 -10.39 11.47 0.31
C ASN A 59 -10.02 11.64 -1.17
N LEU A 60 -10.93 12.19 -1.97
CA LEU A 60 -10.76 12.37 -3.42
C LEU A 60 -9.55 13.22 -3.80
N GLU A 61 -9.22 14.25 -3.01
CA GLU A 61 -8.08 15.14 -3.30
C GLU A 61 -6.76 14.40 -3.08
N ILE A 62 -6.65 13.70 -1.95
CA ILE A 62 -5.47 12.89 -1.62
C ILE A 62 -5.32 11.75 -2.63
N ALA A 63 -6.41 11.07 -2.97
CA ALA A 63 -6.39 10.00 -3.95
C ALA A 63 -5.99 10.50 -5.35
N ALA A 64 -6.49 11.65 -5.77
CA ALA A 64 -6.06 12.27 -7.03
C ALA A 64 -4.56 12.60 -7.03
N PHE A 65 -4.04 13.11 -5.91
CA PHE A 65 -2.61 13.34 -5.75
C PHE A 65 -1.82 12.03 -5.86
N LEU A 66 -2.20 10.98 -5.12
CA LEU A 66 -1.53 9.68 -5.16
C LEU A 66 -1.55 9.07 -6.57
N ASN A 67 -2.72 9.07 -7.23
CA ASN A 67 -2.89 8.53 -8.58
C ASN A 67 -2.06 9.27 -9.63
N LYS A 68 -1.83 10.57 -9.42
CA LYS A 68 -1.03 11.39 -10.34
C LYS A 68 0.47 11.13 -10.16
N HIS A 69 0.92 10.95 -8.93
CA HIS A 69 2.34 11.01 -8.59
C HIS A 69 3.00 9.65 -8.30
N PHE A 70 2.21 8.62 -7.98
CA PHE A 70 2.73 7.33 -7.53
C PHE A 70 2.04 6.17 -8.23
N VAL A 71 2.75 5.05 -8.30
CA VAL A 71 2.12 3.74 -8.42
C VAL A 71 1.85 3.22 -7.02
N SER A 72 0.57 3.18 -6.64
CA SER A 72 0.15 2.81 -5.29
C SER A 72 -0.07 1.30 -5.17
N ILE A 73 0.66 0.65 -4.27
CA ILE A 73 0.55 -0.78 -3.99
C ILE A 73 -0.08 -1.00 -2.62
N LYS A 74 -1.12 -1.82 -2.56
CA LYS A 74 -1.70 -2.30 -1.30
C LYS A 74 -1.27 -3.74 -1.06
N LEU A 75 -0.69 -4.00 0.10
CA LEU A 75 -0.24 -5.34 0.50
C LEU A 75 -0.95 -5.79 1.76
N ASP A 76 -1.48 -7.01 1.71
CA ASP A 76 -2.01 -7.73 2.87
C ASP A 76 -0.90 -8.54 3.52
N ARG A 77 -0.54 -8.16 4.75
CA ARG A 77 0.44 -8.87 5.56
C ARG A 77 0.05 -10.32 5.83
N GLU A 78 -1.23 -10.62 5.96
CA GLU A 78 -1.70 -11.98 6.26
C GLU A 78 -1.42 -12.93 5.08
N GLN A 79 -1.36 -12.40 3.85
CA GLN A 79 -0.99 -13.15 2.66
C GLN A 79 0.51 -13.13 2.37
N ARG A 80 1.19 -12.01 2.66
CA ARG A 80 2.62 -11.80 2.37
C ARG A 80 3.42 -11.39 3.62
N PRO A 81 3.50 -12.26 4.64
CA PRO A 81 4.27 -11.97 5.85
C PRO A 81 5.78 -11.85 5.56
N ASP A 82 6.26 -12.52 4.52
CA ASP A 82 7.63 -12.47 4.02
C ASP A 82 8.04 -11.05 3.61
N ILE A 83 7.17 -10.34 2.87
CA ILE A 83 7.44 -8.97 2.42
C ILE A 83 7.27 -8.00 3.58
N ASP A 84 6.23 -8.18 4.39
CA ASP A 84 5.98 -7.35 5.57
C ASP A 84 7.19 -7.30 6.51
N GLU A 85 7.80 -8.43 6.81
CA GLU A 85 8.96 -8.51 7.69
C GLU A 85 10.14 -7.69 7.16
N ILE A 86 10.44 -7.81 5.86
CA ILE A 86 11.53 -7.06 5.22
C ILE A 86 11.32 -5.55 5.37
N TYR A 87 10.12 -5.06 5.07
CA TYR A 87 9.82 -3.63 5.17
C TYR A 87 9.70 -3.13 6.61
N MET A 88 9.26 -3.98 7.55
CA MET A 88 9.23 -3.68 8.97
C MET A 88 10.65 -3.51 9.51
N ILE A 89 11.57 -4.41 9.17
CA ILE A 89 12.98 -4.29 9.53
C ILE A 89 13.56 -2.97 8.99
N GLY A 90 13.32 -2.67 7.70
CA GLY A 90 13.76 -1.41 7.09
C GLY A 90 13.21 -0.18 7.84
N THR A 91 11.91 -0.19 8.15
CA THR A 91 11.24 0.88 8.89
C THR A 91 11.84 1.08 10.28
N GLN A 92 12.09 -0.01 11.01
CA GLN A 92 12.71 0.02 12.34
C GLN A 92 14.15 0.52 12.29
N LEU A 93 14.94 0.12 11.28
CA LEU A 93 16.31 0.60 11.11
C LEU A 93 16.35 2.10 10.80
N MET A 94 15.39 2.62 10.02
CA MET A 94 15.36 4.03 9.63
C MET A 94 14.76 4.95 10.70
N SER A 95 13.70 4.51 11.37
CA SER A 95 12.91 5.35 12.28
C SER A 95 13.08 5.01 13.76
N GLY A 96 13.71 3.87 14.08
CA GLY A 96 13.85 3.34 15.44
C GLY A 96 12.57 2.71 16.00
N GLN A 97 11.46 2.74 15.27
CA GLN A 97 10.16 2.20 15.68
C GLN A 97 9.47 1.51 14.50
N GLY A 98 8.38 0.79 14.75
CA GLY A 98 7.63 0.09 13.71
C GLY A 98 6.18 -0.11 14.10
N GLY A 99 5.32 -0.35 13.11
CA GLY A 99 3.89 -0.57 13.33
C GLY A 99 3.10 -0.46 12.02
N TRP A 100 1.81 -0.78 12.09
CA TRP A 100 0.90 -0.73 10.94
C TRP A 100 -0.14 0.38 11.10
N PRO A 101 -0.61 0.99 10.00
CA PRO A 101 -0.23 0.73 8.61
C PRO A 101 1.19 1.22 8.30
N MET A 102 1.98 0.39 7.61
CA MET A 102 3.30 0.82 7.14
C MET A 102 3.16 1.48 5.77
N SER A 103 3.74 2.66 5.64
CA SER A 103 3.78 3.42 4.38
C SER A 103 5.22 3.65 3.96
N ASN A 104 5.63 3.02 2.86
CA ASN A 104 6.99 3.10 2.34
C ASN A 104 6.98 3.70 0.93
N PHE A 105 7.96 4.56 0.64
CA PHE A 105 8.19 5.10 -0.70
C PHE A 105 9.39 4.41 -1.31
N LEU A 106 9.21 3.79 -2.48
CA LEU A 106 10.25 3.05 -3.17
C LEU A 106 10.60 3.74 -4.48
N THR A 107 11.88 3.77 -4.79
CA THR A 107 12.44 4.25 -6.05
C THR A 107 13.28 3.13 -6.66
N PHE A 108 13.31 3.06 -7.98
CA PHE A 108 14.10 2.11 -8.77
C PHE A 108 15.46 2.71 -9.16
#